data_AF-A0A7J0GXL8-F1
#
_entry.id   AF-A0A7J0GXL8-F1
#
_cell.length_a   1.000
_cell.length_b   1.000
_cell.length_c   1.000
_cell.angle_alpha   90.00
_cell.angle_beta   90.00
_cell.angle_gamma   90.00
#
_symmetry.space_group_name_H-M   'P 1'
#
loop_
_entity.id
_entity.type
_entity.pdbx_description
1 polymer ?
#
loop_
_entity_poly.entity_id
_entity_poly.type
_entity_poly.pdbx_seq_one_letter_code
_entity_poly.pdbx_strand_id
1 'polypeptide(L)'
;MGLDGKFVGEDGVALIEEYGADAFPFTRERREELKSMDDAKRRGGRLEELLGCGGSICLISGHDRKASVCDDKRKERRFELVGKTIGLYFGAHWCPPCLSFTSQLTQAYNELQNSFEVVFVSTDRDFEEFDLHITTMPWLAIPYKEHKTRQDLCRIFDIKKIPSLVLIGPNGNIISTNGRGLIALYGARVFPFTQSRVEEIEADLRREGEGLPRNLKDPKHEHVLKLDMAKAYVCNSCGKHGRFWAFSCDVCDYDLHPTCLGKPFSG
;
A
#
# COMPACT_ATOMS: atom_id res chain seq x y z
N MET A 1 16.10 -37.71 -10.43
CA MET A 1 17.35 -38.18 -9.80
C MET A 1 18.46 -37.23 -10.20
N GLY A 2 18.89 -36.35 -9.29
CA GLY A 2 20.15 -35.62 -9.42
C GLY A 2 21.28 -36.47 -8.84
N LEU A 3 22.49 -36.34 -9.38
CA LEU A 3 23.62 -37.24 -9.13
C LEU A 3 24.27 -37.11 -7.74
N ASP A 4 23.80 -36.21 -6.89
CA ASP A 4 24.21 -36.14 -5.48
C ASP A 4 22.98 -36.29 -4.59
N GLY A 5 22.79 -37.51 -4.07
CA GLY A 5 21.64 -37.96 -3.29
C GLY A 5 21.46 -37.32 -1.91
N LYS A 6 21.54 -35.99 -1.79
CA LYS A 6 21.05 -35.25 -0.61
C LYS A 6 19.60 -34.84 -0.84
N PHE A 7 18.70 -35.72 -0.41
CA PHE A 7 17.27 -35.44 -0.36
C PHE A 7 17.04 -34.31 0.66
N VAL A 8 16.67 -33.12 0.18
CA VAL A 8 16.23 -32.03 1.05
C VAL A 8 14.74 -32.24 1.32
N GLY A 9 14.42 -33.06 2.33
CA GLY A 9 13.05 -33.31 2.80
C GLY A 9 12.37 -32.01 3.24
N GLU A 10 11.03 -31.94 3.14
CA GLU A 10 10.08 -30.82 3.42
C GLU A 10 10.43 -29.43 2.85
N ASP A 11 11.68 -28.98 2.99
CA ASP A 11 12.28 -27.74 2.51
C ASP A 11 12.36 -27.66 0.96
N GLY A 12 12.42 -28.79 0.24
CA GLY A 12 12.39 -28.80 -1.22
C GLY A 12 11.05 -28.36 -1.83
N VAL A 13 9.92 -28.70 -1.20
CA VAL A 13 8.57 -28.33 -1.68
C VAL A 13 8.36 -26.82 -1.53
N ALA A 14 8.68 -26.27 -0.36
CA ALA A 14 8.63 -24.83 -0.12
C ALA A 14 9.51 -24.05 -1.10
N LEU A 15 10.67 -24.60 -1.48
CA LEU A 15 11.56 -23.95 -2.45
C LEU A 15 10.95 -23.89 -3.86
N ILE A 16 10.26 -24.96 -4.28
CA ILE A 16 9.55 -25.01 -5.56
C ILE A 16 8.34 -24.07 -5.56
N GLU A 17 7.59 -24.03 -4.46
CA GLU A 17 6.45 -23.10 -4.30
C GLU A 17 6.91 -21.64 -4.39
N GLU A 18 8.08 -21.33 -3.83
CA GLU A 18 8.62 -19.98 -3.78
C GLU A 18 9.31 -19.60 -5.10
N TYR A 19 10.21 -20.42 -5.63
CA TYR A 19 11.07 -20.06 -6.76
C TYR A 19 10.80 -20.84 -8.05
N GLY A 20 9.87 -21.80 -8.05
CA GLY A 20 9.51 -22.60 -9.22
C GLY A 20 10.71 -23.32 -9.83
N ALA A 21 10.88 -23.19 -11.15
CA ALA A 21 12.00 -23.80 -11.86
C ALA A 21 13.38 -23.18 -11.50
N ASP A 22 13.40 -21.93 -11.04
CA ASP A 22 14.66 -21.23 -10.72
C ASP A 22 15.34 -21.81 -9.47
N ALA A 23 14.57 -22.56 -8.67
CA ALA A 23 15.02 -23.32 -7.52
C ALA A 23 16.00 -24.45 -7.86
N PHE A 24 16.03 -24.95 -9.10
CA PHE A 24 16.97 -26.01 -9.51
C PHE A 24 18.43 -25.53 -9.35
N PRO A 25 19.35 -26.31 -8.76
CA PRO A 25 19.27 -27.74 -8.40
C PRO A 25 18.66 -28.11 -7.02
N PHE A 26 17.63 -27.40 -6.55
CA PHE A 26 16.86 -27.64 -5.32
C PHE A 26 17.72 -27.88 -4.07
N THR A 27 18.87 -27.21 -3.99
CA THR A 27 19.80 -27.30 -2.86
C THR A 27 19.60 -26.15 -1.87
N ARG A 28 20.07 -26.33 -0.63
CA ARG A 28 20.10 -25.24 0.37
C ARG A 28 20.97 -24.07 -0.10
N GLU A 29 22.10 -24.36 -0.74
CA GLU A 29 22.98 -23.35 -1.33
C GLU A 29 22.24 -22.54 -2.40
N ARG A 30 21.51 -23.21 -3.29
CA ARG A 30 20.68 -22.53 -4.30
C ARG A 30 19.58 -21.67 -3.68
N ARG A 31 18.95 -22.14 -2.60
CA ARG A 31 17.99 -21.35 -1.82
C ARG A 31 18.61 -20.07 -1.26
N GLU A 32 19.79 -20.18 -0.64
CA GLU A 32 20.51 -19.04 -0.07
C GLU A 32 20.93 -18.04 -1.15
N GLU A 33 21.38 -18.52 -2.32
CA GLU A 33 21.67 -17.69 -3.49
C GLU A 33 20.44 -16.90 -3.95
N LEU A 34 19.30 -17.58 -4.15
CA LEU A 34 18.08 -16.94 -4.62
C LEU A 34 17.54 -15.90 -3.63
N LYS A 35 17.58 -16.21 -2.33
CA LYS A 35 17.24 -15.25 -1.27
C LYS A 35 18.18 -14.03 -1.31
N SER A 36 19.47 -14.25 -1.50
CA SER A 36 20.46 -13.16 -1.66
C SER A 36 20.19 -12.30 -2.89
N MET A 37 19.75 -12.92 -4.00
CA MET A 37 19.35 -12.19 -5.21
C MET A 37 18.11 -11.32 -4.96
N ASP A 38 17.12 -11.79 -4.22
CA ASP A 38 15.93 -11.00 -3.88
C ASP A 38 16.24 -9.85 -2.94
N ASP A 39 17.05 -10.13 -1.94
CA ASP A 39 17.63 -9.16 -1.03
C ASP A 39 18.40 -8.07 -1.79
N ALA A 40 19.19 -8.46 -2.79
CA ALA A 40 19.89 -7.54 -3.66
C ALA A 40 18.93 -6.72 -4.53
N LYS A 41 17.86 -7.31 -5.06
CA LYS A 41 16.81 -6.56 -5.79
C LYS A 41 16.11 -5.54 -4.89
N ARG A 42 15.80 -5.91 -3.64
CA ARG A 42 15.22 -4.98 -2.64
C ARG A 42 16.15 -3.80 -2.34
N ARG A 43 17.44 -4.06 -2.16
CA ARG A 43 18.43 -3.03 -1.78
C ARG A 43 18.98 -2.23 -2.96
N GLY A 44 19.05 -2.83 -4.14
CA GLY A 44 19.69 -2.27 -5.33
C GLY A 44 18.88 -1.16 -6.01
N GLY A 45 17.59 -1.04 -5.68
CA GLY A 45 16.80 0.15 -5.94
C GLY A 45 16.63 0.50 -7.42
N ARG A 46 16.61 -0.49 -8.32
CA ARG A 46 16.32 -0.26 -9.74
C ARG A 46 14.95 -0.82 -10.06
N LEU A 47 13.98 0.08 -10.22
CA LEU A 47 12.59 -0.28 -10.48
C LEU A 47 12.47 -1.16 -11.73
N GLU A 48 13.31 -0.94 -12.74
CA GLU A 48 13.38 -1.74 -13.96
C GLU A 48 13.81 -3.18 -13.68
N GLU A 49 14.77 -3.39 -12.76
CA GLU A 49 15.23 -4.72 -12.37
C GLU A 49 14.26 -5.44 -11.43
N LEU A 50 13.55 -4.67 -10.60
CA LEU A 50 12.49 -5.19 -9.72
C LEU A 50 11.30 -5.66 -10.52
N LEU A 51 10.89 -4.87 -11.53
CA LEU A 51 9.72 -5.19 -12.30
C LEU A 51 10.04 -6.33 -13.30
N GLY A 52 11.14 -6.35 -14.09
CA GLY A 52 11.40 -7.53 -14.96
C GLY A 52 12.42 -7.37 -16.11
N CYS A 53 12.97 -8.53 -16.51
CA CYS A 53 14.10 -8.80 -17.43
C CYS A 53 14.20 -7.90 -18.68
N GLY A 54 15.38 -7.30 -18.89
CA GLY A 54 15.77 -6.79 -20.21
C GLY A 54 15.14 -5.45 -20.63
N GLY A 55 14.55 -4.69 -19.69
CA GLY A 55 14.39 -3.25 -19.85
C GLY A 55 13.06 -2.74 -20.40
N SER A 56 11.96 -3.50 -20.35
CA SER A 56 10.61 -2.93 -20.55
C SER A 56 9.53 -3.78 -19.91
N ILE A 57 8.80 -3.20 -18.95
CA ILE A 57 7.54 -3.76 -18.49
C ILE A 57 6.36 -3.06 -19.09
N CYS A 58 5.43 -3.91 -19.52
CA CYS A 58 4.17 -3.52 -20.06
C CYS A 58 3.24 -3.30 -18.88
N LEU A 59 2.91 -2.04 -18.59
CA LEU A 59 1.85 -1.72 -17.65
C LEU A 59 0.58 -1.44 -18.43
N ILE A 60 -0.56 -1.67 -17.80
CA ILE A 60 -1.88 -1.29 -18.33
C ILE A 60 -2.50 -0.23 -17.43
N SER A 61 -3.26 0.68 -18.02
CA SER A 61 -4.02 1.69 -17.27
C SER A 61 -5.44 1.18 -17.03
N GLY A 62 -5.98 1.39 -15.82
CA GLY A 62 -7.38 1.08 -15.50
C GLY A 62 -8.41 1.84 -16.36
N HIS A 63 -8.01 2.95 -17.01
CA HIS A 63 -8.90 3.80 -17.81
C HIS A 63 -9.06 3.37 -19.28
N ASP A 64 -8.15 2.58 -19.86
CA ASP A 64 -8.17 2.27 -21.30
C ASP A 64 -8.93 0.98 -21.64
N ARG A 65 -10.26 1.08 -21.66
CA ARG A 65 -11.18 0.00 -22.09
C ARG A 65 -11.11 -0.26 -23.61
N LYS A 66 -10.36 -1.29 -24.01
CA LYS A 66 -10.67 -2.26 -25.11
C LYS A 66 -9.43 -3.12 -25.40
N ALA A 67 -9.32 -4.29 -24.79
CA ALA A 67 -8.43 -5.37 -25.27
C ALA A 67 -8.81 -6.71 -24.64
N SER A 68 -10.09 -7.08 -24.76
CA SER A 68 -10.36 -8.47 -25.11
C SER A 68 -10.22 -8.56 -26.63
N VAL A 69 -9.80 -9.73 -27.09
CA VAL A 69 -9.36 -10.11 -28.44
C VAL A 69 -7.85 -9.99 -28.65
N CYS A 70 -7.29 -11.19 -28.79
CA CYS A 70 -5.98 -11.58 -29.23
C CYS A 70 -5.35 -10.64 -30.26
N ASP A 71 -4.03 -10.50 -30.16
CA ASP A 71 -3.14 -10.08 -31.24
C ASP A 71 -3.21 -8.60 -31.65
N ASP A 72 -2.76 -7.70 -30.77
CA ASP A 72 -2.18 -6.44 -31.26
C ASP A 72 -1.06 -5.96 -30.33
N LYS A 73 0.16 -5.91 -30.86
CA LYS A 73 1.40 -5.46 -30.20
C LYS A 73 1.41 -3.95 -29.90
N ARG A 74 0.26 -3.35 -29.64
CA ARG A 74 0.01 -1.89 -29.76
C ARG A 74 -0.55 -1.19 -28.52
N LYS A 75 -0.60 -1.83 -27.35
CA LYS A 75 -1.07 -1.20 -26.10
C LYS A 75 -0.13 -1.37 -24.90
N GLU A 76 1.14 -1.64 -25.17
CA GLU A 76 2.21 -1.57 -24.18
C GLU A 76 2.73 -0.13 -24.18
N ARG A 77 2.17 0.74 -23.31
CA ARG A 77 2.71 2.09 -23.15
C ARG A 77 3.85 2.06 -22.14
N ARG A 78 4.98 2.66 -22.51
CA ARG A 78 6.05 3.00 -21.55
C ARG A 78 5.53 4.16 -20.71
N PHE A 79 5.32 3.92 -19.42
CA PHE A 79 4.95 4.98 -18.49
C PHE A 79 6.23 5.60 -17.93
N GLU A 80 6.26 6.94 -17.87
CA GLU A 80 7.36 7.66 -17.26
C GLU A 80 7.19 7.60 -15.73
N LEU A 81 7.87 6.62 -15.13
CA LEU A 81 7.97 6.41 -13.68
C LEU A 81 9.21 7.07 -13.10
N VAL A 82 10.14 7.50 -13.97
CA VAL A 82 11.40 8.13 -13.58
C VAL A 82 11.13 9.41 -12.80
N GLY A 83 11.79 9.57 -11.65
CA GLY A 83 11.65 10.76 -10.82
C GLY A 83 10.38 10.81 -9.95
N LYS A 84 9.47 9.82 -10.06
CA LYS A 84 8.27 9.74 -9.23
C LYS A 84 8.48 8.83 -8.03
N THR A 85 7.72 9.08 -6.97
CA THR A 85 7.55 8.08 -5.91
C THR A 85 6.54 7.04 -6.38
N ILE A 86 6.87 5.76 -6.27
CA ILE A 86 6.06 4.64 -6.74
C ILE A 86 5.50 3.86 -5.57
N GLY A 87 4.19 3.60 -5.58
CA GLY A 87 3.53 2.65 -4.69
C GLY A 87 3.24 1.34 -5.39
N LEU A 88 3.95 0.25 -5.04
CA LEU A 88 3.58 -1.10 -5.47
C LEU A 88 2.44 -1.60 -4.58
N TYR A 89 1.22 -1.59 -5.12
CA TYR A 89 0.02 -1.96 -4.39
C TYR A 89 -0.34 -3.42 -4.66
N PHE A 90 -0.21 -4.26 -3.62
CA PHE A 90 -0.60 -5.67 -3.64
C PHE A 90 -2.01 -5.83 -3.07
N GLY A 91 -2.93 -6.36 -3.86
CA GLY A 91 -4.32 -6.54 -3.45
C GLY A 91 -5.15 -7.39 -4.41
N ALA A 92 -6.40 -7.62 -4.04
CA ALA A 92 -7.35 -8.40 -4.83
C ALA A 92 -8.79 -7.93 -4.60
N HIS A 93 -9.65 -8.15 -5.59
CA HIS A 93 -11.07 -7.80 -5.58
C HIS A 93 -11.84 -8.57 -4.52
N TRP A 94 -11.55 -9.87 -4.39
CA TRP A 94 -12.20 -10.77 -3.43
C TRP A 94 -11.89 -10.44 -1.97
N CYS A 95 -10.99 -9.49 -1.69
CA CYS A 95 -10.52 -9.15 -0.36
C CYS A 95 -11.19 -7.86 0.18
N PRO A 96 -12.11 -7.93 1.15
CA PRO A 96 -12.82 -6.74 1.65
C PRO A 96 -11.89 -5.64 2.24
N PRO A 97 -10.83 -5.98 3.01
CA PRO A 97 -9.85 -4.99 3.43
C PRO A 97 -9.14 -4.25 2.27
N CYS A 98 -8.98 -4.90 1.10
CA CYS A 98 -8.42 -4.26 -0.09
C CYS A 98 -9.36 -3.19 -0.62
N LEU A 99 -10.66 -3.47 -0.73
CA LEU A 99 -11.65 -2.50 -1.20
C LEU A 99 -11.66 -1.22 -0.35
N SER A 100 -11.63 -1.37 0.98
CA SER A 100 -11.56 -0.23 1.91
C SER A 100 -10.27 0.57 1.76
N PHE A 101 -9.13 -0.11 1.57
CA PHE A 101 -7.84 0.55 1.40
C PHE A 101 -7.71 1.23 0.03
N THR A 102 -8.26 0.64 -1.05
CA THR A 102 -8.28 1.23 -2.38
C THR A 102 -8.91 2.63 -2.35
N SER A 103 -10.04 2.81 -1.65
CA SER A 103 -10.65 4.13 -1.50
C SER A 103 -9.74 5.15 -0.81
N GLN A 104 -9.01 4.75 0.24
CA GLN A 104 -8.07 5.62 0.96
C GLN A 104 -6.85 5.96 0.09
N LEU A 105 -6.33 4.97 -0.63
CA LEU A 105 -5.20 5.15 -1.54
C LEU A 105 -5.57 6.06 -2.71
N THR A 106 -6.78 5.93 -3.27
CA THR A 106 -7.31 6.82 -4.31
C THR A 106 -7.38 8.27 -3.83
N GLN A 107 -7.82 8.51 -2.59
CA GLN A 107 -7.80 9.86 -2.03
C GLN A 107 -6.38 10.44 -2.00
N ALA A 108 -5.42 9.70 -1.43
CA ALA A 108 -4.04 10.16 -1.36
C ALA A 108 -3.41 10.33 -2.75
N TYR A 109 -3.68 9.42 -3.68
CA TYR A 109 -3.22 9.48 -5.07
C TYR A 109 -3.70 10.76 -5.77
N ASN A 110 -4.98 11.10 -5.63
CA ASN A 110 -5.54 12.31 -6.22
C ASN A 110 -4.96 13.60 -5.62
N GLU A 111 -4.66 13.59 -4.31
CA GLU A 111 -4.02 14.74 -3.63
C GLU A 111 -2.55 14.92 -4.05
N LEU A 112 -1.82 13.83 -4.30
CA LEU A 112 -0.39 13.84 -4.64
C LEU A 112 -0.09 14.02 -6.14
N GLN A 113 -1.09 13.76 -6.99
CA GLN A 113 -1.03 14.00 -8.45
C GLN A 113 0.25 13.42 -9.08
N ASN A 114 0.94 14.19 -9.91
CA ASN A 114 2.07 13.75 -10.72
C ASN A 114 3.31 13.32 -9.92
N SER A 115 3.36 13.56 -8.61
CA SER A 115 4.52 13.22 -7.76
C SER A 115 4.49 11.77 -7.28
N PHE A 116 3.32 11.13 -7.34
CA PHE A 116 3.10 9.78 -6.84
C PHE A 116 2.37 8.95 -7.90
N GLU A 117 2.91 7.78 -8.22
CA GLU A 117 2.28 6.82 -9.13
C GLU A 117 2.07 5.50 -8.40
N VAL A 118 1.00 4.78 -8.72
CA VAL A 118 0.71 3.46 -8.14
C VAL A 118 0.76 2.41 -9.24
N VAL A 119 1.42 1.29 -8.94
CA VAL A 119 1.43 0.11 -9.81
C VAL A 119 0.78 -1.02 -9.03
N PHE A 120 -0.40 -1.44 -9.51
CA PHE A 120 -1.16 -2.52 -8.94
C PHE A 120 -0.57 -3.87 -9.33
N VAL A 121 -0.31 -4.69 -8.32
CA VAL A 121 0.15 -6.07 -8.41
C VAL A 121 -0.98 -6.96 -7.90
N SER A 122 -1.78 -7.47 -8.85
CA SER A 122 -2.95 -8.28 -8.53
C SER A 122 -2.57 -9.64 -7.94
N THR A 123 -3.26 -10.00 -6.86
CA THR A 123 -3.31 -11.35 -6.29
C THR A 123 -4.71 -11.97 -6.47
N ASP A 124 -5.47 -11.52 -7.48
CA ASP A 124 -6.76 -12.09 -7.88
C ASP A 124 -6.58 -13.52 -8.39
N ARG A 125 -7.65 -14.33 -8.29
CA ARG A 125 -7.60 -15.77 -8.59
C ARG A 125 -7.81 -16.05 -10.07
N ASP A 126 -8.56 -15.19 -10.73
CA ASP A 126 -8.87 -15.26 -12.15
C ASP A 126 -8.84 -13.87 -12.80
N PHE A 127 -8.98 -13.88 -14.13
CA PHE A 127 -8.94 -12.66 -14.93
C PHE A 127 -10.21 -11.81 -14.74
N GLU A 128 -11.37 -12.41 -14.48
CA GLU A 128 -12.61 -11.65 -14.28
C GLU A 128 -12.57 -10.80 -13.01
N GLU A 129 -12.07 -11.37 -11.91
CA GLU A 129 -11.83 -10.65 -10.65
C GLU A 129 -10.83 -9.50 -10.84
N PHE A 130 -9.72 -9.78 -11.55
CA PHE A 130 -8.72 -8.77 -11.89
C PHE A 130 -9.32 -7.61 -12.69
N ASP A 131 -10.03 -7.91 -13.78
CA ASP A 131 -10.62 -6.92 -14.68
C ASP A 131 -11.61 -6.03 -13.93
N LEU A 132 -12.46 -6.63 -13.09
CA LEU A 132 -13.38 -5.88 -12.24
C LEU A 132 -12.63 -4.96 -11.26
N HIS A 133 -11.54 -5.42 -10.66
CA HIS A 133 -10.79 -4.62 -9.69
C HIS A 133 -10.15 -3.38 -10.32
N ILE A 134 -9.46 -3.56 -11.45
CA ILE A 134 -8.74 -2.46 -12.10
C ILE A 134 -9.68 -1.37 -12.61
N THR A 135 -10.95 -1.69 -12.87
CA THR A 135 -11.95 -0.68 -13.25
C THR A 135 -12.25 0.34 -12.15
N THR A 136 -11.90 0.03 -10.90
CA THR A 136 -12.12 0.90 -9.74
C THR A 136 -10.94 1.80 -9.42
N MET A 137 -9.82 1.68 -10.16
CA MET A 137 -8.55 2.32 -9.83
C MET A 137 -8.08 3.29 -10.93
N PRO A 138 -7.55 4.47 -10.57
CA PRO A 138 -7.09 5.46 -11.55
C PRO A 138 -5.66 5.21 -12.07
N TRP A 139 -4.95 4.23 -11.52
CA TRP A 139 -3.52 4.03 -11.71
C TRP A 139 -3.17 2.83 -12.61
N LEU A 140 -1.90 2.46 -12.63
CA LEU A 140 -1.34 1.42 -13.50
C LEU A 140 -1.46 0.04 -12.86
N ALA A 141 -1.44 -1.02 -13.67
CA ALA A 141 -1.41 -2.39 -13.21
C ALA A 141 -0.43 -3.24 -14.02
N ILE A 142 0.14 -4.25 -13.37
CA ILE A 142 0.84 -5.33 -14.06
C ILE A 142 -0.22 -6.20 -14.76
N PRO A 143 -0.07 -6.47 -16.07
CA PRO A 143 -1.03 -7.30 -16.81
C PRO A 143 -1.21 -8.66 -16.15
N TYR A 144 -2.44 -9.16 -16.09
CA TYR A 144 -2.74 -10.43 -15.43
C TYR A 144 -1.93 -11.61 -16.01
N LYS A 145 -1.65 -11.59 -17.32
CA LYS A 145 -0.82 -12.59 -18.01
C LYS A 145 0.62 -12.68 -17.49
N GLU A 146 1.16 -11.62 -16.88
CA GLU A 146 2.52 -11.55 -16.35
C GLU A 146 2.60 -12.24 -14.97
N HIS A 147 2.20 -13.52 -14.91
CA HIS A 147 2.09 -14.28 -13.67
C HIS A 147 3.42 -14.39 -12.92
N LYS A 148 4.52 -14.67 -13.64
CA LYS A 148 5.86 -14.77 -13.05
C LYS A 148 6.28 -13.45 -12.37
N THR A 149 6.08 -12.32 -13.05
CA THR A 149 6.39 -11.00 -12.49
C THR A 149 5.58 -10.72 -11.21
N ARG A 150 4.27 -11.00 -11.22
CA ARG A 150 3.41 -10.80 -10.04
C ARG A 150 3.86 -11.67 -8.86
N GLN A 151 4.17 -12.94 -9.11
CA GLN A 151 4.69 -13.86 -8.09
C GLN A 151 6.06 -13.44 -7.57
N ASP A 152 6.99 -13.09 -8.47
CA ASP A 152 8.33 -12.64 -8.11
C ASP A 152 8.26 -11.38 -7.24
N LEU A 153 7.39 -10.42 -7.53
CA LEU A 153 7.22 -9.23 -6.70
C LEU A 153 6.64 -9.56 -5.32
N CYS A 154 5.63 -10.44 -5.24
CA CYS A 154 5.09 -10.86 -3.95
C CYS A 154 6.17 -11.52 -3.09
N ARG A 155 7.00 -12.37 -3.69
CA ARG A 155 8.11 -13.06 -3.04
C ARG A 155 9.25 -12.11 -2.65
N ILE A 156 9.71 -11.28 -3.59
CA ILE A 156 10.79 -10.31 -3.36
C ILE A 156 10.42 -9.39 -2.19
N PHE A 157 9.17 -8.95 -2.08
CA PHE A 157 8.74 -8.06 -0.99
C PHE A 157 8.14 -8.80 0.23
N ASP A 158 8.24 -10.13 0.29
CA ASP A 158 7.69 -10.97 1.38
C ASP A 158 6.21 -10.64 1.71
N ILE A 159 5.39 -10.48 0.67
CA ILE A 159 3.98 -10.12 0.78
C ILE A 159 3.17 -11.32 1.26
N LYS A 160 3.00 -11.41 2.58
CA LYS A 160 2.21 -12.47 3.25
C LYS A 160 0.73 -12.16 3.42
N LYS A 161 0.36 -10.88 3.40
CA LYS A 161 -1.00 -10.40 3.65
C LYS A 161 -1.33 -9.23 2.73
N ILE A 162 -2.61 -9.13 2.34
CA ILE A 162 -3.14 -8.03 1.54
C ILE A 162 -4.23 -7.27 2.32
N PRO A 163 -4.46 -5.97 2.03
CA PRO A 163 -3.66 -5.15 1.14
C PRO A 163 -2.31 -4.75 1.74
N SER A 164 -1.28 -4.72 0.89
CA SER A 164 0.07 -4.25 1.20
C SER A 164 0.51 -3.21 0.18
N LEU A 165 1.30 -2.23 0.61
CA LEU A 165 1.81 -1.16 -0.24
C LEU A 165 3.29 -0.94 0.06
N VAL A 166 4.14 -1.19 -0.93
CA VAL A 166 5.57 -0.89 -0.85
C VAL A 166 5.82 0.44 -1.55
N LEU A 167 6.50 1.35 -0.86
CA LEU A 167 6.81 2.68 -1.35
C LEU A 167 8.27 2.74 -1.79
N ILE A 168 8.48 3.18 -3.02
CA ILE A 168 9.76 3.27 -3.69
C ILE A 168 9.98 4.74 -4.08
N GLY A 169 11.13 5.30 -3.73
CA GLY A 169 11.43 6.70 -4.00
C GLY A 169 11.81 6.97 -5.46
N PRO A 170 11.95 8.26 -5.83
CA PRO A 170 12.38 8.70 -7.16
C PRO A 170 13.73 8.12 -7.63
N ASN A 171 14.59 7.77 -6.68
CA ASN A 171 15.89 7.13 -6.91
C ASN A 171 15.80 5.60 -7.04
N GLY A 172 14.58 5.04 -7.00
CA GLY A 172 14.28 3.62 -7.06
C GLY A 172 14.55 2.85 -5.76
N ASN A 173 15.04 3.50 -4.69
CA ASN A 173 15.25 2.86 -3.39
C ASN A 173 13.93 2.69 -2.64
N ILE A 174 13.80 1.61 -1.88
CA ILE A 174 12.65 1.38 -0.99
C ILE A 174 12.65 2.44 0.11
N ILE A 175 11.54 3.18 0.22
CA ILE A 175 11.29 4.11 1.31
C ILE A 175 10.66 3.36 2.49
N SER A 176 9.65 2.54 2.22
CA SER A 176 8.93 1.79 3.25
C SER A 176 8.18 0.59 2.68
N THR A 177 8.21 -0.54 3.37
CA THR A 177 7.35 -1.70 3.07
C THR A 177 6.00 -1.63 3.79
N ASN A 178 5.80 -0.64 4.67
CA ASN A 178 4.57 -0.40 5.42
C ASN A 178 3.80 0.84 4.90
N GLY A 179 3.79 1.06 3.58
CA GLY A 179 3.08 2.19 2.97
C GLY A 179 1.58 2.17 3.26
N ARG A 180 0.99 0.97 3.42
CA ARG A 180 -0.42 0.80 3.74
C ARG A 180 -0.77 1.39 5.11
N GLY A 181 0.10 1.19 6.10
CA GLY A 181 -0.05 1.81 7.43
C GLY A 181 0.11 3.32 7.38
N LEU A 182 1.10 3.83 6.64
CA LEU A 182 1.36 5.26 6.51
C LEU A 182 0.18 6.01 5.87
N ILE A 183 -0.35 5.49 4.75
CA ILE A 183 -1.53 6.07 4.07
C ILE A 183 -2.77 6.01 4.98
N ALA A 184 -3.00 4.88 5.66
CA ALA A 184 -4.15 4.74 6.53
C ALA A 184 -4.12 5.72 7.72
N LEU A 185 -2.94 5.96 8.30
CA LEU A 185 -2.78 6.87 9.44
C LEU A 185 -2.76 8.34 9.00
N TYR A 186 -1.96 8.69 8.00
CA TYR A 186 -1.61 10.08 7.71
C TYR A 186 -2.13 10.58 6.36
N GLY A 187 -2.69 9.71 5.50
CA GLY A 187 -3.14 10.07 4.17
C GLY A 187 -2.00 10.60 3.30
N ALA A 188 -2.26 11.64 2.48
CA ALA A 188 -1.23 12.27 1.65
C ALA A 188 -0.21 13.10 2.45
N ARG A 189 -0.53 13.51 3.70
CA ARG A 189 0.29 14.42 4.51
C ARG A 189 1.70 13.90 4.77
N VAL A 190 1.85 12.58 4.77
CA VAL A 190 3.11 11.88 5.03
C VAL A 190 4.01 11.81 3.81
N PHE A 191 3.57 12.22 2.62
CA PHE A 191 4.46 12.37 1.46
C PHE A 191 5.66 13.29 1.81
N PRO A 192 6.91 12.95 1.43
CA PRO A 192 7.34 11.88 0.51
C PRO A 192 7.57 10.51 1.17
N PHE A 193 6.84 10.20 2.23
CA PHE A 193 6.81 8.93 2.97
C PHE A 193 8.09 8.60 3.73
N THR A 194 8.97 9.57 3.93
CA THR A 194 10.23 9.40 4.64
C THR A 194 10.01 9.31 6.14
N GLN A 195 10.94 8.67 6.85
CA GLN A 195 10.92 8.58 8.30
C GLN A 195 10.95 9.97 8.97
N SER A 196 11.79 10.90 8.45
CA SER A 196 11.81 12.29 8.92
C SER A 196 10.44 12.96 8.81
N ARG A 197 9.71 12.70 7.72
CA ARG A 197 8.38 13.29 7.54
C ARG A 197 7.35 12.75 8.53
N VAL A 198 7.44 11.46 8.86
CA VAL A 198 6.63 10.85 9.92
C VAL A 198 6.92 11.52 11.26
N GLU A 199 8.20 11.66 11.61
CA GLU A 199 8.64 12.27 12.87
C GLU A 199 8.18 13.74 13.00
N GLU A 200 8.23 14.51 11.91
CA GLU A 200 7.67 15.88 11.87
C GLU A 200 6.17 15.89 12.18
N ILE A 201 5.40 15.02 11.51
CA ILE A 201 3.95 14.94 11.73
C ILE A 201 3.63 14.53 13.17
N GLU A 202 4.35 13.56 13.71
CA GLU A 202 4.16 13.11 15.09
C GLU A 202 4.54 14.17 16.12
N ALA A 203 5.61 14.94 15.87
CA ALA A 203 6.00 16.06 16.70
C ALA A 203 4.96 17.19 16.66
N ASP A 204 4.39 17.49 15.48
CA ASP A 204 3.31 18.46 15.34
C ASP A 204 2.06 18.03 16.11
N LEU A 205 1.65 16.76 15.96
CA LEU A 205 0.52 16.20 16.69
C LEU A 205 0.74 16.24 18.20
N ARG A 206 1.96 15.92 18.66
CA ARG A 206 2.29 15.99 20.09
C ARG A 206 2.15 17.41 20.64
N ARG A 207 2.72 18.41 19.94
CA ARG A 207 2.63 19.82 20.32
C ARG A 207 1.19 20.32 20.34
N GLU A 208 0.38 19.91 19.37
CA GLU A 208 -1.05 20.22 19.35
C GLU A 208 -1.76 19.65 20.59
N GLY A 209 -1.52 18.37 20.91
CA GLY A 209 -2.11 17.71 22.07
C GLY A 209 -1.70 18.33 23.41
N GLU A 210 -0.44 18.76 23.55
CA GLU A 210 0.05 19.49 24.73
C GLU A 210 -0.65 20.84 24.93
N GLY A 211 -1.10 21.47 23.84
CA GLY A 211 -1.87 22.72 23.88
C GLY A 211 -3.36 22.54 24.20
N LEU A 212 -3.86 21.30 24.25
CA LEU A 212 -5.27 20.99 24.49
C LEU A 212 -5.52 20.53 25.94
N PRO A 213 -6.66 20.91 26.54
CA PRO A 213 -7.03 20.41 27.87
C PRO A 213 -7.28 18.89 27.84
N ARG A 214 -6.86 18.16 28.88
CA ARG A 214 -7.06 16.70 28.95
C ARG A 214 -8.53 16.29 29.15
N ASN A 215 -9.29 17.12 29.85
CA ASN A 215 -10.70 16.90 30.15
C ASN A 215 -11.43 18.22 30.02
N LEU A 216 -12.65 18.20 29.51
CA LEU A 216 -13.51 19.38 29.47
C LEU A 216 -14.99 19.00 29.57
N LYS A 217 -15.80 19.98 29.94
CA LYS A 217 -17.26 19.88 29.91
C LYS A 217 -17.77 20.70 28.74
N ASP A 218 -18.39 20.05 27.77
CA ASP A 218 -19.03 20.74 26.66
C ASP A 218 -20.46 21.12 27.05
N PRO A 219 -20.93 22.36 26.85
CA PRO A 219 -22.29 22.76 27.23
C PRO A 219 -23.40 21.96 26.53
N LYS A 220 -23.10 21.28 25.43
CA LYS A 220 -24.04 20.47 24.65
C LYS A 220 -23.92 18.98 24.96
N HIS A 221 -23.06 18.60 25.90
CA HIS A 221 -22.89 17.22 26.31
C HIS A 221 -22.78 17.08 27.83
N GLU A 222 -23.54 16.15 28.41
CA GLU A 222 -23.65 16.04 29.87
C GLU A 222 -22.37 15.51 30.53
N HIS A 223 -21.73 14.52 29.89
CA HIS A 223 -20.53 13.87 30.43
C HIS A 223 -19.26 14.68 30.14
N VAL A 224 -18.22 14.41 30.95
CA VAL A 224 -16.88 14.96 30.71
C VAL A 224 -16.28 14.31 29.47
N LEU A 225 -15.81 15.13 28.54
CA LEU A 225 -15.07 14.66 27.37
C LEU A 225 -13.58 14.59 27.69
N LYS A 226 -12.94 13.51 27.25
CA LYS A 226 -11.50 13.27 27.37
C LYS A 226 -10.83 13.52 26.05
N LEU A 227 -9.65 14.13 26.08
CA LEU A 227 -8.81 14.24 24.90
C LEU A 227 -8.18 12.88 24.60
N ASP A 228 -8.37 12.37 23.39
CA ASP A 228 -7.78 11.13 22.91
C ASP A 228 -7.30 11.23 21.46
N MET A 229 -6.40 10.32 21.08
CA MET A 229 -5.91 10.13 19.73
C MET A 229 -6.74 9.09 18.97
N ALA A 230 -7.73 9.57 18.24
CA ALA A 230 -8.60 8.78 17.38
C ALA A 230 -8.05 8.64 15.96
N LYS A 231 -8.05 7.42 15.41
CA LYS A 231 -7.65 7.17 14.01
C LYS A 231 -8.66 7.75 13.02
N ALA A 232 -9.94 7.66 13.35
CA ALA A 232 -11.05 8.25 12.60
C ALA A 232 -12.27 8.34 13.53
N TYR A 233 -13.06 9.38 13.38
CA TYR A 233 -14.32 9.58 14.09
C TYR A 233 -15.23 10.53 13.31
N VAL A 234 -16.51 10.60 13.68
CA VAL A 234 -17.44 11.61 13.14
C VAL A 234 -17.75 12.58 14.25
N CYS A 235 -17.45 13.86 14.03
CA CYS A 235 -17.69 14.88 15.05
C CYS A 235 -19.19 15.15 15.21
N ASN A 236 -19.76 14.91 16.39
CA ASN A 236 -21.18 15.08 16.67
C ASN A 236 -21.65 16.55 16.53
N SER A 237 -20.75 17.54 16.59
CA SER A 237 -21.16 18.94 16.40
C SER A 237 -21.23 19.42 14.95
N CYS A 238 -20.48 18.83 14.01
CA CYS A 238 -20.44 19.31 12.62
C CYS A 238 -20.73 18.22 11.58
N GLY A 239 -20.86 16.96 12.01
CA GLY A 239 -21.11 15.81 11.15
C GLY A 239 -19.94 15.43 10.23
N LYS A 240 -18.81 16.14 10.29
CA LYS A 240 -17.63 15.87 9.46
C LYS A 240 -16.72 14.84 10.12
N HIS A 241 -16.02 14.10 9.27
CA HIS A 241 -15.00 13.16 9.72
C HIS A 241 -13.81 13.90 10.34
N GLY A 242 -13.26 13.35 11.42
CA GLY A 242 -12.04 13.80 12.08
C GLY A 242 -10.99 12.70 12.13
N ARG A 243 -9.75 13.10 12.37
CA ARG A 243 -8.60 12.21 12.62
C ARG A 243 -7.67 12.87 13.65
N PHE A 244 -6.87 12.05 14.32
CA PHE A 244 -5.95 12.42 15.39
C PHE A 244 -6.69 12.89 16.65
N TRP A 245 -6.57 14.15 17.05
CA TRP A 245 -7.13 14.60 18.33
C TRP A 245 -8.64 14.69 18.30
N ALA A 246 -9.30 14.03 19.25
CA ALA A 246 -10.73 14.09 19.48
C ALA A 246 -11.02 14.33 20.97
N PHE A 247 -12.11 15.03 21.26
CA PHE A 247 -12.71 15.02 22.58
C PHE A 247 -13.82 13.97 22.61
N SER A 248 -13.55 12.85 23.27
CA SER A 248 -14.38 11.66 23.25
C SER A 248 -15.02 11.41 24.61
N CYS A 249 -16.24 10.90 24.60
CA CYS A 249 -16.96 10.50 25.81
C CYS A 249 -16.82 8.99 26.04
N ASP A 250 -16.40 8.58 27.24
CA ASP A 250 -16.30 7.15 27.58
C ASP A 250 -17.67 6.50 27.90
N VAL A 251 -18.72 7.31 28.06
CA VAL A 251 -20.05 6.85 28.48
C VAL A 251 -20.99 6.65 27.29
N CYS A 252 -20.82 7.42 26.23
CA CYS A 252 -21.65 7.35 25.03
C CYS A 252 -20.82 7.69 23.79
N ASP A 253 -21.35 7.35 22.62
CA ASP A 253 -20.73 7.58 21.30
C ASP A 253 -20.77 9.07 20.89
N TYR A 254 -20.01 9.90 21.62
CA TYR A 254 -19.90 11.33 21.39
C TYR A 254 -18.44 11.73 21.24
N ASP A 255 -18.09 12.19 20.04
CA ASP A 255 -16.79 12.69 19.66
C ASP A 255 -16.89 14.12 19.11
N LEU A 256 -15.87 14.93 19.41
CA LEU A 256 -15.83 16.32 18.97
C LEU A 256 -14.45 16.69 18.42
N HIS A 257 -14.41 17.44 17.31
CA HIS A 257 -13.16 18.07 16.88
C HIS A 257 -12.69 19.07 17.93
N PRO A 258 -11.38 19.18 18.20
CA PRO A 258 -10.84 20.25 19.03
C PRO A 258 -11.29 21.64 18.57
N THR A 259 -11.41 21.85 17.26
CA THR A 259 -11.87 23.10 16.66
C THR A 259 -13.38 23.35 16.73
N CYS A 260 -14.18 22.36 17.14
CA CYS A 260 -15.63 22.46 17.27
C CYS A 260 -16.11 22.78 18.68
N LEU A 261 -15.20 22.82 19.66
CA LEU A 261 -15.50 23.23 21.02
C LEU A 261 -16.17 24.61 21.07
N GLY A 262 -17.32 24.69 21.76
CA GLY A 262 -18.05 25.94 22.00
C GLY A 262 -18.69 26.58 20.77
N LYS A 263 -18.61 25.98 19.57
CA LYS A 263 -19.28 26.50 18.37
C LYS A 263 -20.73 26.02 18.30
N PRO A 264 -21.68 26.78 17.70
CA PRO A 264 -23.04 26.30 17.46
C PRO A 264 -23.05 25.09 16.51
N PHE A 265 -24.10 24.26 16.55
CA PHE A 265 -24.23 23.12 15.64
C PHE A 265 -24.23 23.60 14.19
N SER A 266 -23.47 22.94 13.33
CA SER A 266 -23.54 23.16 11.89
C SER A 266 -24.77 22.40 11.39
N GLY A 267 -25.84 23.10 11.04
CA GLY A 267 -27.04 22.54 10.41
C GLY A 267 -26.78 22.09 8.98
#